data_AF-A0A840KHI8-F1
#
_entry.id   AF-A0A840KHI8-F1
#
_cell.length_a   1.000
_cell.length_b   1.000
_cell.length_c   1.000
_cell.angle_alpha   90.00
_cell.angle_beta   90.00
_cell.angle_gamma   90.00
#
_symmetry.space_group_name_H-M   'P 1'
#
loop_
_entity.id
_entity.type
_entity.pdbx_description
1 polymer ?
#
loop_
_entity_poly.entity_id
_entity_poly.type
_entity_poly.pdbx_seq_one_letter_code
_entity_poly.pdbx_strand_id
1 'polypeptide(L)'
;MKKKLIIFLYLSFGLAHSQQGGNVGISKDISYSSPDEKAILDVHSKNAGVLFPRLTTSERNAINISAQDNGLLIYNVDEKCFNYYSALANNWKKMCGVDDSSGSKKENISSEFNTKTNKR
;
A
#
# COMPACT_ATOMS: atom_id res chain seq x y z
N MET A 1 -29.68 -47.32 -15.45
CA MET A 1 -29.40 -46.65 -14.16
C MET A 1 -27.91 -46.34 -13.94
N LYS A 2 -26.98 -47.26 -14.26
CA LYS A 2 -25.52 -47.08 -14.10
C LYS A 2 -24.91 -45.88 -14.85
N LYS A 3 -25.41 -45.55 -16.06
CA LYS A 3 -24.95 -44.39 -16.85
C LYS A 3 -25.33 -43.03 -16.23
N LYS A 4 -26.46 -42.94 -15.53
CA LYS A 4 -26.89 -41.73 -14.82
C LYS A 4 -26.06 -41.50 -13.54
N LEU A 5 -25.55 -42.58 -12.93
CA LEU A 5 -24.68 -42.53 -11.75
C LEU A 5 -23.28 -41.98 -12.10
N ILE A 6 -22.72 -42.36 -13.26
CA ILE A 6 -21.41 -41.85 -13.72
C ILE A 6 -21.48 -40.36 -14.05
N ILE A 7 -22.56 -39.90 -14.69
CA ILE A 7 -22.77 -38.47 -14.99
C ILE A 7 -22.88 -37.64 -13.71
N PHE A 8 -23.53 -38.17 -12.67
CA PHE A 8 -23.66 -37.50 -11.37
C PHE A 8 -22.31 -37.37 -10.64
N LEU A 9 -21.43 -38.36 -10.78
CA LEU A 9 -20.08 -38.36 -10.18
C LEU A 9 -19.14 -37.34 -10.84
N TYR A 10 -19.29 -37.09 -12.14
CA TYR A 10 -18.53 -36.05 -12.85
C TYR A 10 -19.05 -34.63 -12.56
N LEU A 11 -20.35 -34.48 -12.28
CA LEU A 11 -20.95 -33.18 -11.98
C LEU A 11 -20.58 -32.66 -10.57
N SER A 12 -20.30 -33.54 -9.61
CA SER A 12 -19.86 -33.16 -8.27
C SER A 12 -18.37 -32.80 -8.17
N PHE A 13 -17.52 -33.29 -9.07
CA PHE A 13 -16.08 -32.93 -9.10
C PHE A 13 -15.83 -31.53 -9.69
N GLY A 14 -16.79 -30.95 -10.40
CA GLY A 14 -16.67 -29.60 -11.00
C GLY A 14 -16.93 -28.43 -10.04
N LEU A 15 -17.51 -28.66 -8.85
CA LEU A 15 -17.90 -27.60 -7.91
C LEU A 15 -16.90 -27.36 -6.77
N ALA A 16 -15.82 -28.13 -6.68
CA ALA A 16 -14.78 -27.98 -5.66
C ALA A 16 -13.53 -27.27 -6.23
N HIS A 17 -13.71 -26.04 -6.73
CA HIS A 17 -12.59 -25.10 -6.87
C HIS A 17 -12.86 -23.94 -5.92
N SER A 18 -12.62 -24.10 -4.62
CA SER A 18 -12.48 -22.91 -3.78
C SER A 18 -11.15 -22.26 -4.15
N GLN A 19 -11.22 -21.10 -4.80
CA GLN A 19 -10.06 -20.23 -4.90
C GLN A 19 -9.81 -19.67 -3.51
N GLN A 20 -8.79 -20.19 -2.84
CA GLN A 20 -8.33 -19.68 -1.57
C GLN A 20 -7.86 -18.23 -1.81
N GLY A 21 -8.44 -17.28 -1.06
CA GLY A 21 -8.00 -15.89 -1.03
C GLY A 21 -6.58 -15.80 -0.46
N GLY A 22 -5.60 -16.13 -1.28
CA GLY A 22 -4.19 -16.15 -0.94
C GLY A 22 -3.57 -14.77 -1.05
N ASN A 23 -2.66 -14.48 -0.13
CA ASN A 23 -1.72 -13.38 -0.25
C ASN A 23 -0.62 -13.72 -1.28
N VAL A 24 -0.07 -12.68 -1.90
CA VAL A 24 1.01 -12.79 -2.89
C VAL A 24 2.32 -12.42 -2.22
N GLY A 25 3.28 -13.36 -2.20
CA GLY A 25 4.64 -13.11 -1.75
C GLY A 25 5.59 -12.95 -2.94
N ILE A 26 6.42 -11.90 -2.92
CA ILE A 26 7.51 -11.71 -3.89
C ILE A 26 8.82 -11.66 -3.12
N SER A 27 9.74 -12.59 -3.40
CA SER A 27 11.05 -12.61 -2.74
C SER A 27 12.20 -13.05 -3.63
N LYS A 28 13.41 -12.57 -3.30
CA LYS A 28 14.70 -13.12 -3.78
C LYS A 28 15.39 -14.00 -2.73
N ASP A 29 14.85 -14.10 -1.52
CA ASP A 29 15.40 -14.92 -0.44
C ASP A 29 14.78 -16.31 -0.51
N ILE A 30 15.60 -17.34 -0.74
CA ILE A 30 15.15 -18.73 -0.83
C ILE A 30 14.61 -19.28 0.50
N SER A 31 14.92 -18.62 1.63
CA SER A 31 14.43 -19.02 2.95
C SER A 31 13.08 -18.39 3.30
N TYR A 32 12.56 -17.49 2.48
CA TYR A 32 11.27 -16.86 2.67
C TYR A 32 10.15 -17.85 2.32
N SER A 33 9.38 -18.27 3.32
CA SER A 33 8.46 -19.42 3.21
C SER A 33 6.98 -19.04 3.13
N SER A 34 6.59 -17.86 3.61
CA SER A 34 5.20 -17.40 3.56
C SER A 34 5.12 -15.87 3.58
N PRO A 35 4.20 -15.26 2.83
CA PRO A 35 3.86 -13.85 2.99
C PRO A 35 3.09 -13.59 4.29
N ASP A 36 3.21 -12.37 4.81
CA ASP A 36 2.47 -11.89 5.98
C ASP A 36 0.95 -12.03 5.78
N GLU A 37 0.27 -12.65 6.74
CA GLU A 37 -1.18 -12.90 6.69
C GLU A 37 -2.03 -11.62 6.68
N LYS A 38 -1.45 -10.47 7.05
CA LYS A 38 -2.10 -9.15 7.01
C LYS A 38 -1.86 -8.41 5.70
N ALA A 39 -1.03 -8.94 4.81
CA ALA A 39 -0.71 -8.34 3.53
C ALA A 39 -1.36 -9.11 2.38
N ILE A 40 -1.99 -8.41 1.43
CA ILE A 40 -2.37 -9.02 0.13
C ILE A 40 -1.15 -9.15 -0.78
N LEU A 41 -0.19 -8.21 -0.67
CA LEU A 41 1.11 -8.26 -1.34
C LEU A 41 2.20 -8.05 -0.28
N ASP A 42 3.07 -9.03 -0.12
CA ASP A 42 4.26 -8.93 0.73
C ASP A 42 5.52 -9.08 -0.14
N VAL A 43 6.45 -8.15 0.00
CA VAL A 43 7.71 -8.14 -0.75
C VAL A 43 8.88 -8.22 0.21
N HIS A 44 9.59 -9.35 0.18
CA HIS A 44 10.73 -9.61 1.05
C HIS A 44 12.03 -9.67 0.25
N SER A 45 12.99 -8.80 0.56
CA SER A 45 14.34 -8.85 -0.03
C SER A 45 15.36 -8.16 0.86
N LYS A 46 16.61 -8.64 0.83
CA LYS A 46 17.75 -8.02 1.52
C LYS A 46 18.56 -7.07 0.63
N ASN A 47 18.35 -7.13 -0.69
CA ASN A 47 19.20 -6.44 -1.68
C ASN A 47 18.44 -5.88 -2.89
N ALA A 48 17.11 -5.87 -2.86
CA ALA A 48 16.27 -5.28 -3.89
C ALA A 48 15.08 -4.55 -3.25
N GLY A 49 14.54 -3.55 -3.96
CA GLY A 49 13.33 -2.82 -3.58
C GLY A 49 12.21 -2.99 -4.60
N VAL A 50 11.15 -2.21 -4.44
CA VAL A 50 10.01 -2.16 -5.36
C VAL A 50 10.00 -0.83 -6.10
N LEU A 51 9.83 -0.89 -7.42
CA LEU A 51 9.52 0.30 -8.22
C LEU A 51 8.01 0.42 -8.36
N PHE A 52 7.45 1.48 -7.78
CA PHE A 52 6.07 1.91 -8.03
C PHE A 52 5.99 2.67 -9.37
N PRO A 53 4.77 2.92 -9.92
CA PRO A 53 4.63 3.74 -11.12
C PRO A 53 5.38 5.07 -10.98
N ARG A 54 6.26 5.34 -11.95
CA ARG A 54 7.09 6.55 -11.99
C ARG A 54 6.49 7.51 -12.99
N LEU A 55 5.95 8.62 -12.51
CA LEU A 55 5.20 9.56 -13.32
C LEU A 55 5.76 10.97 -13.15
N THR A 56 5.69 11.78 -14.20
CA THR A 56 5.78 13.23 -14.09
C THR A 56 4.57 13.78 -13.33
N THR A 57 4.66 15.03 -12.88
CA THR A 57 3.54 15.73 -12.24
C THR A 57 2.35 15.85 -13.20
N SER A 58 2.61 16.04 -14.50
CA SER A 58 1.55 16.12 -15.52
C SER A 58 0.83 14.77 -15.69
N GLU A 59 1.58 13.67 -15.79
CA GLU A 59 1.00 12.32 -15.90
C GLU A 59 0.22 11.93 -14.64
N ARG A 60 0.74 12.24 -13.45
CA ARG A 60 0.04 12.05 -12.17
C ARG A 60 -1.28 12.83 -12.14
N ASN A 61 -1.28 14.08 -12.59
CA ASN A 61 -2.48 14.92 -12.61
C ASN A 61 -3.50 14.48 -13.66
N ALA A 62 -3.07 13.71 -14.68
CA ALA A 62 -3.96 13.13 -15.68
C ALA A 62 -4.66 11.84 -15.20
N ILE A 63 -4.31 11.30 -14.03
CA ILE A 63 -5.02 10.18 -13.43
C ILE A 63 -6.43 10.63 -13.04
N ASN A 64 -7.45 9.91 -13.52
CA ASN A 64 -8.84 10.12 -13.11
C ASN A 64 -9.02 9.62 -11.68
N ILE A 65 -8.99 10.53 -10.72
CA ILE A 65 -9.06 10.21 -9.29
C ILE A 65 -10.50 10.28 -8.77
N SER A 66 -10.84 9.32 -7.90
CA SER A 66 -12.06 9.26 -7.12
C SER A 66 -11.76 9.11 -5.62
N ALA A 67 -12.80 9.15 -4.78
CA ALA A 67 -12.65 8.88 -3.34
C ALA A 67 -12.17 7.44 -3.03
N GLN A 68 -12.35 6.49 -3.95
CA GLN A 68 -11.92 5.10 -3.79
C GLN A 68 -10.39 4.93 -3.93
N ASP A 69 -9.72 5.90 -4.55
CA ASP A 69 -8.27 5.91 -4.77
C ASP A 69 -7.49 6.47 -3.58
N ASN A 70 -8.12 6.59 -2.41
CA ASN A 70 -7.46 7.02 -1.19
C ASN A 70 -6.28 6.09 -0.86
N GLY A 71 -5.07 6.64 -0.80
CA GLY A 71 -3.85 5.86 -0.59
C GLY A 71 -3.15 5.37 -1.86
N LEU A 72 -3.65 5.72 -3.07
CA LEU A 72 -2.96 5.42 -4.33
C LEU A 72 -1.55 6.02 -4.31
N LEU A 73 -0.52 5.18 -4.45
CA LEU A 73 0.89 5.53 -4.29
C LEU A 73 1.65 5.49 -5.63
N ILE A 74 2.40 6.55 -5.91
CA ILE A 74 3.29 6.68 -7.09
C ILE A 74 4.60 7.34 -6.69
N TYR A 75 5.65 7.19 -7.50
CA TYR A 75 6.86 7.99 -7.39
C TYR A 75 6.82 9.12 -8.43
N ASN A 76 6.79 10.37 -7.97
CA ASN A 76 6.78 11.54 -8.86
C ASN A 76 8.22 11.94 -9.20
N VAL A 77 8.59 11.85 -10.48
CA VAL A 77 9.97 12.09 -10.92
C VAL A 77 10.34 13.57 -10.99
N ASP A 78 9.37 14.47 -11.12
CA ASP A 78 9.62 15.92 -11.10
C ASP A 78 9.83 16.41 -9.66
N GLU A 79 8.99 15.92 -8.73
CA GLU A 79 9.08 16.25 -7.31
C GLU A 79 10.17 15.44 -6.57
N LYS A 80 10.67 14.36 -7.19
CA LYS A 80 11.64 13.41 -6.60
C LYS A 80 11.15 12.79 -5.28
N CYS A 81 9.85 12.63 -5.13
CA CYS A 81 9.22 12.12 -3.92
C CYS A 81 8.14 11.10 -4.24
N PHE A 82 7.84 10.25 -3.26
CA PHE A 82 6.60 9.50 -3.31
C PHE A 82 5.42 10.44 -3.14
N ASN A 83 4.38 10.24 -3.95
CA ASN A 83 3.11 10.92 -3.83
C ASN A 83 2.03 9.89 -3.53
N TYR A 84 1.11 10.23 -2.62
CA TYR A 84 -0.10 9.45 -2.41
C TYR A 84 -1.34 10.33 -2.48
N TYR A 85 -2.44 9.79 -2.97
CA TYR A 85 -3.71 10.53 -3.00
C TYR A 85 -4.38 10.50 -1.62
N SER A 86 -4.80 11.67 -1.12
CA SER A 86 -5.60 11.79 0.10
C SER A 86 -7.01 12.22 -0.25
N ALA A 87 -7.97 11.32 -0.10
CA ALA A 87 -9.38 11.63 -0.34
C ALA A 87 -9.92 12.67 0.66
N LEU A 88 -9.45 12.63 1.92
CA LEU A 88 -9.84 13.61 2.94
C LEU A 88 -9.43 15.04 2.56
N ALA A 89 -8.22 15.21 2.01
CA ALA A 89 -7.70 16.50 1.62
C ALA A 89 -8.03 16.88 0.16
N ASN A 90 -8.68 15.97 -0.58
CA ASN A 90 -8.98 16.06 -2.01
C ASN A 90 -7.78 16.51 -2.86
N ASN A 91 -6.59 15.98 -2.54
CA ASN A 91 -5.35 16.32 -3.25
C ASN A 91 -4.26 15.25 -3.08
N TRP A 92 -3.25 15.35 -3.94
CA TRP A 92 -1.99 14.62 -3.79
C TRP A 92 -1.19 15.18 -2.61
N LYS A 93 -0.73 14.26 -1.75
CA LYS A 93 0.26 14.52 -0.70
C LYS A 93 1.60 13.92 -1.11
N LYS A 94 2.69 14.43 -0.54
CA LYS A 94 4.05 13.99 -0.82
C LYS A 94 4.74 13.50 0.45
N MET A 95 5.48 12.41 0.32
CA MET A 95 6.37 11.85 1.33
C MET A 95 7.79 11.99 0.80
N CYS A 96 8.45 13.07 1.23
CA CYS A 96 9.82 13.38 0.87
C CYS A 96 10.74 13.10 2.06
N GLY A 97 11.96 12.66 1.79
CA GLY A 97 13.02 12.73 2.80
C GLY A 97 13.29 14.19 3.12
N VAL A 98 13.47 14.52 4.39
CA VAL A 98 14.18 15.75 4.75
C VAL A 98 15.65 15.48 4.53
N ASP A 99 16.30 16.26 3.67
CA ASP A 99 17.75 16.30 3.70
C ASP A 99 18.13 16.93 5.05
N ASP A 100 18.82 16.19 5.91
CA ASP A 100 19.28 16.65 7.24
C ASP A 100 20.18 17.91 7.18
N SER A 101 20.46 18.44 5.98
CA SER A 101 21.20 19.66 5.71
C SER A 101 20.38 20.95 5.90
N SER A 102 19.05 20.89 5.92
CA SER A 102 18.24 22.03 6.35
C SER A 102 17.89 21.86 7.82
N GLY A 103 18.71 22.44 8.69
CA GLY A 103 18.51 22.45 10.15
C GLY A 103 17.05 22.70 10.49
N SER A 104 16.33 21.62 10.79
CA SER A 104 14.95 21.67 11.21
C SER A 104 14.95 22.45 12.52
N LYS A 105 14.34 23.64 12.49
CA LYS A 105 14.02 24.37 13.72
C LYS A 105 13.22 23.40 14.57
N LYS A 106 13.84 22.89 15.63
CA LYS A 106 13.12 22.19 16.69
C LYS A 106 12.17 23.22 17.28
N GLU A 107 10.92 23.23 16.83
CA GLU A 107 9.88 23.93 17.57
C GLU A 107 9.78 23.22 18.91
N ASN A 108 10.26 23.87 19.96
CA ASN A 108 10.15 23.40 21.33
C ASN A 108 8.67 23.42 21.73
N ILE A 109 7.96 22.31 21.51
CA ILE A 109 6.58 22.08 21.98
C ILE A 109 6.62 21.77 23.49
N SER A 110 7.23 22.66 24.28
CA SER A 110 7.27 22.56 25.75
C SER A 110 6.70 23.79 26.46
N SER A 111 6.38 24.88 25.74
CA SER A 111 5.81 26.09 26.34
C SER A 111 4.28 26.15 26.37
N GLU A 112 3.56 25.28 25.64
CA GLU A 112 2.07 25.34 25.58
C GLU A 112 1.34 24.49 26.61
N PHE A 113 2.03 23.64 27.38
CA PHE A 113 1.36 22.75 28.35
C PHE A 113 1.23 23.31 29.77
N ASN A 114 1.75 24.50 30.06
CA ASN A 114 1.84 25.04 31.43
C ASN A 114 0.87 26.19 31.77
N THR A 115 -0.18 26.43 30.98
CA THR A 115 -1.18 27.48 31.28
C THR A 115 -2.61 26.98 31.52
N LYS A 116 -2.86 25.66 31.60
CA LYS A 116 -4.22 25.13 31.82
C LYS A 116 -4.47 24.32 33.10
N THR A 117 -3.54 24.29 34.05
CA THR A 117 -3.73 23.61 35.35
C THR A 117 -3.83 24.53 36.57
N ASN A 118 -4.10 25.83 36.37
CA ASN A 118 -4.41 26.72 37.50
C ASN A 118 -5.65 27.59 37.23
N LYS A 119 -6.84 26.98 37.35
CA LYS A 119 -8.04 27.71 37.77
C LYS A 119 -9.14 26.77 38.29
N ARG A 120 -9.38 26.91 39.60
CA ARG A 120 -10.44 26.36 40.47
C ARG A 120 -10.20 24.99 41.06
#